data_AF-A0A3D4HJ76-F1
#
_entry.id   AF-A0A3D4HJ76-F1
#
_cell.length_a   1.000
_cell.length_b   1.000
_cell.length_c   1.000
_cell.angle_alpha   90.00
_cell.angle_beta   90.00
_cell.angle_gamma   90.00
#
_symmetry.space_group_name_H-M   'P 1'
#
loop_
_entity.id
_entity.type
_entity.pdbx_description
1 polymer ?
#
loop_
_entity_poly.entity_id
_entity_poly.type
_entity_poly.pdbx_seq_one_letter_code
_entity_poly.pdbx_strand_id
1 'polypeptide(L)' 'RFEYQKGSPRIKLIAENPDFAPINVNLEEDDFSIEGISVGVIRRSIS' A
#
# COMPACT_ATOMS: atom_id res chain seq x y z
N ARG A 1 5.16 1.84 -0.76
CA ARG A 1 4.87 3.26 -0.48
C ARG A 1 3.39 3.58 -0.75
N PHE A 2 2.80 4.62 -0.17
CA PHE A 2 1.46 5.10 -0.58
C PHE A 2 1.52 6.58 -1.01
N GLU A 3 0.66 6.96 -1.95
CA GLU A 3 0.47 8.35 -2.40
C GLU A 3 -0.99 8.77 -2.19
N TYR A 4 -1.17 9.97 -1.65
CA TYR A 4 -2.45 10.58 -1.37
C TYR A 4 -2.37 12.09 -1.63
N GLN A 5 -3.45 12.66 -2.14
CA GLN A 5 -3.63 14.10 -2.33
C GLN A 5 -4.77 14.59 -1.44
N LYS A 6 -4.51 15.63 -0.64
CA LYS A 6 -5.52 16.19 0.27
C LYS A 6 -6.80 16.55 -0.47
N GLY A 7 -7.93 15.98 -0.04
CA GLY A 7 -9.25 16.22 -0.63
C GLY A 7 -9.60 15.33 -1.84
N SER A 8 -8.72 14.41 -2.22
CA SER A 8 -9.02 13.39 -3.23
C SER A 8 -9.48 12.10 -2.55
N PRO A 9 -10.55 11.43 -3.03
CA PRO A 9 -10.92 10.09 -2.56
C PRO A 9 -10.04 8.99 -3.14
N ARG A 10 -9.07 9.33 -4.00
CA ARG A 10 -8.19 8.37 -4.67
C ARG A 10 -6.87 8.19 -3.94
N ILE A 11 -6.51 6.94 -3.68
CA ILE A 11 -5.22 6.52 -3.11
C ILE A 11 -4.47 5.64 -4.10
N LYS A 12 -3.14 5.75 -4.12
CA LYS A 12 -2.27 4.80 -4.82
C LYS A 12 -1.41 4.03 -3.84
N LEU A 13 -1.46 2.70 -3.91
CA LEU A 13 -0.52 1.80 -3.22
C LEU A 13 0.58 1.42 -4.21
N ILE A 14 1.80 1.78 -3.89
CA ILE A 14 2.97 1.63 -4.76
C ILE A 14 3.80 0.47 -4.25
N ALA A 15 4.05 -0.51 -5.12
CA ALA A 15 4.94 -1.61 -4.85
C ALA A 15 6.41 -1.14 -4.80
N GLU A 16 7.21 -1.76 -3.95
CA GLU A 16 8.68 -1.57 -3.92
C GLU A 16 9.39 -2.54 -4.88
N ASN A 17 8.73 -2.89 -6.00
CA ASN A 17 9.27 -3.64 -7.12
C ASN A 17 8.72 -3.05 -8.43
N PRO A 18 9.56 -2.67 -9.41
CA PRO A 18 9.14 -2.12 -10.70
C PRO A 18 8.28 -3.05 -11.57
N ASP A 19 8.29 -4.36 -11.31
CA ASP A 19 7.50 -5.34 -12.06
C ASP A 19 5.99 -5.21 -11.82
N PHE A 20 5.59 -4.46 -10.78
CA PHE A 20 4.20 -4.33 -10.36
C PHE A 20 3.70 -2.90 -10.53
N ALA A 21 2.56 -2.78 -11.22
CA ALA A 21 1.85 -1.51 -11.33
C ALA A 21 1.23 -1.10 -9.98
N PRO A 22 1.05 0.21 -9.73
CA PRO A 22 0.35 0.68 -8.53
C PRO A 22 -1.10 0.20 -8.47
N ILE A 23 -1.59 -0.09 -7.26
CA ILE A 23 -3.00 -0.34 -7.01
C ILE A 23 -3.69 1.00 -6.80
N ASN A 24 -4.77 1.26 -7.54
CA ASN A 24 -5.59 2.46 -7.39
C ASN A 24 -6.83 2.12 -6.56
N VAL A 25 -7.06 2.85 -5.48
CA VAL A 25 -8.22 2.67 -4.59
C VAL A 25 -9.09 3.93 -4.66
N ASN A 26 -10.39 3.75 -4.81
CA ASN A 26 -11.39 4.80 -4.71
C ASN A 26 -12.19 4.64 -3.41
N LEU A 27 -11.95 5.51 -2.44
CA LEU A 27 -12.58 5.45 -1.11
C LEU A 27 -14.10 5.64 -1.11
N GLU A 28 -14.69 6.07 -2.22
CA GLU A 28 -16.14 6.20 -2.38
C GLU A 28 -16.81 4.87 -2.81
N GLU A 29 -16.04 3.95 -3.37
CA GLU A 29 -16.54 2.71 -3.99
C GLU A 29 -15.95 1.46 -3.34
N ASP A 30 -14.70 1.55 -2.86
CA ASP A 30 -13.94 0.43 -2.30
C ASP A 30 -13.99 0.44 -0.76
N ASP A 31 -14.20 -0.73 -0.17
CA ASP A 31 -13.97 -0.93 1.26
C ASP A 31 -12.46 -0.94 1.54
N PHE A 32 -11.98 0.09 2.23
CA PHE A 32 -10.56 0.31 2.46
C PHE A 32 -10.29 0.70 3.91
N SER A 33 -9.36 -0.01 4.53
CA SER A 33 -8.93 0.21 5.92
C SER A 33 -7.41 0.10 6.06
N ILE A 34 -6.84 0.88 6.98
CA ILE A 34 -5.42 0.78 7.35
C ILE A 34 -5.31 -0.14 8.57
N GLU A 35 -4.64 -1.28 8.41
CA GLU A 35 -4.48 -2.26 9.49
C GLU A 35 -3.29 -1.96 10.43
N GLY A 36 -2.25 -1.29 9.92
CA GLY A 36 -1.07 -0.98 10.69
C GLY A 36 0.09 -0.48 9.84
N ILE A 37 1.23 -0.21 10.49
CA ILE A 37 2.46 0.23 9.84
C ILE A 37 3.51 -0.87 10.02
N SER A 38 4.11 -1.32 8.93
CA SER A 38 5.22 -2.26 9.00
C SER A 38 6.45 -1.59 9.60
N VAL A 39 6.99 -2.17 10.68
CA VAL A 39 8.14 -1.61 11.44
C VAL A 39 9.43 -2.43 11.32
N GLY A 40 9.36 -3.61 10.71
CA GLY A 40 10.50 -4.50 10.56
C GLY A 40 10.08 -5.81 9.90
N VAL A 41 11.08 -6.63 9.53
CA VAL A 41 10.86 -7.95 8.94
C VAL A 41 11.70 -9.00 9.66
N ILE A 42 11.16 -10.20 9.82
CA ILE A 42 11.89 -11.36 10.35
C ILE A 42 12.15 -12.33 9.22
N ARG A 43 13.43 -12.58 8.92
CA ARG A 43 13.84 -13.59 7.94
C ARG A 43 14.51 -14.76 8.66
N ARG A 44 13.89 -15.93 8.65
CA ARG A 44 14.52 -17.17 9.12
C ARG A 44 15.45 -17.69 8.02
N SER A 45 16.75 -17.68 8.27
CA SER A 45 17.68 -18.46 7.45
C SER A 45 17.62 -19.91 7.93
N ILE A 46 17.04 -20.78 7.12
CA ILE A 46 17.23 -22.22 7.24
C ILE A 46 18.60 -22.54 6.68
N SER A 47 19.49 -23.06 7.54
CA SER A 47 20.79 -23.59 7.16
C SER A 47 20.68 -25.05 6.75
#